data_AF-A0A7S1H968-F1
#
_entry.id   AF-A0A7S1H968-F1
#
_cell.length_a   1.000
_cell.length_b   1.000
_cell.length_c   1.000
_cell.angle_alpha   90.00
_cell.angle_beta   90.00
_cell.angle_gamma   90.00
#
_symmetry.space_group_name_H-M   'P 1'
#
loop_
_entity.id
_entity.type
_entity.pdbx_description
1 polymer ?
#
loop_
_entity_poly.entity_id
_entity_poly.type
_entity_poly.pdbx_seq_one_letter_code
_entity_poly.pdbx_strand_id
1 'polypeptide(L)'
;TPLRSGQTVEIIAAREGGPSLDWLNPELGYLQSQRSRAKVRAWFNALQLAQTVAKGRELVEKLLQREGKTALKLDELAARLGFKGADALFEVVGKDEYSLRNIELLLRPPEPVADEDELLAQKHTRSASTAGRGGVLVVGIDSLLTTLSRCCRPAPPDAIAGFVTRGKGVAI
;
A
#
# COMPACT_ATOMS: atom_id res chain seq x y z
N THR A 1 16.30 -43.70 28.17
CA THR A 1 17.18 -44.63 28.90
C THR A 1 18.63 -44.31 28.55
N PRO A 2 19.52 -44.14 29.54
CA PRO A 2 20.92 -43.89 29.26
C PRO A 2 21.59 -45.14 28.66
N LEU A 3 22.39 -44.95 27.61
CA LEU A 3 23.13 -46.03 26.96
C LEU A 3 24.44 -46.31 27.68
N ARG A 4 24.91 -47.56 27.64
CA ARG A 4 26.20 -47.98 28.18
C ARG A 4 27.18 -48.33 27.07
N SER A 5 28.48 -48.18 27.34
CA SER A 5 29.53 -48.57 26.40
C SER A 5 29.47 -50.07 26.08
N GLY A 6 29.56 -50.43 24.80
CA GLY A 6 29.49 -51.82 24.33
C GLY A 6 28.07 -52.38 24.17
N GLN A 7 27.03 -51.57 24.38
CA GLN A 7 25.65 -51.98 24.17
C GLN A 7 25.28 -51.96 22.68
N THR A 8 24.73 -53.07 22.18
CA THR A 8 24.07 -53.12 20.87
C THR A 8 22.68 -52.51 20.99
N VAL A 9 22.33 -51.59 20.10
CA VAL A 9 21.04 -50.88 20.11
C VAL A 9 20.39 -51.05 18.75
N GLU A 10 19.12 -51.45 18.74
CA GLU A 10 18.29 -51.49 17.55
C GLU A 10 17.39 -50.26 17.50
N ILE A 11 17.31 -49.61 16.34
CA ILE A 11 16.50 -48.41 16.12
C ILE A 11 15.39 -48.76 15.14
N ILE A 12 14.14 -48.64 15.59
CA ILE A 12 12.96 -48.76 14.73
C ILE A 12 12.68 -47.37 14.16
N ALA A 13 12.87 -47.20 12.85
CA ALA A 13 12.62 -45.94 12.15
C ALA A 13 11.30 -45.98 11.37
N ALA A 14 10.52 -44.90 11.47
CA ALA A 14 9.37 -44.68 10.59
C ALA A 14 9.81 -43.97 9.30
N ARG A 15 9.11 -44.21 8.19
CA ARG A 15 9.37 -43.54 6.90
C ARG A 15 8.90 -42.08 6.89
N GLU A 16 7.82 -41.81 7.62
CA GLU A 16 7.19 -40.49 7.72
C GLU A 16 7.07 -40.09 9.19
N GLY A 17 7.21 -38.80 9.44
CA GLY A 17 7.20 -38.21 10.78
C GLY A 17 8.43 -37.35 11.05
N GLY A 18 8.47 -36.77 12.25
CA GLY A 18 9.54 -35.90 12.69
C GLY A 18 9.74 -36.02 14.21
N PRO A 19 10.80 -35.40 14.75
CA PRO A 19 10.98 -35.30 16.18
C PRO A 19 9.81 -34.54 16.82
N SER A 20 9.47 -34.85 18.06
CA SER A 20 8.57 -34.02 18.86
C SER A 20 9.34 -32.89 19.57
N LEU A 21 8.65 -31.80 19.91
CA LEU A 21 9.26 -30.69 20.68
C LEU A 21 9.71 -31.14 22.07
N ASP A 22 9.06 -32.16 22.64
CA ASP A 22 9.39 -32.73 23.95
C ASP A 22 10.84 -33.23 24.04
N TRP A 23 11.45 -33.62 22.91
CA TRP A 23 12.85 -34.05 22.86
C TRP A 23 13.82 -32.94 23.28
N LEU A 24 13.43 -31.67 23.15
CA LEU A 24 14.25 -30.52 23.53
C LEU A 24 14.14 -30.16 25.02
N ASN A 25 13.12 -30.69 25.73
CA ASN A 25 12.88 -30.44 27.14
C ASN A 25 13.98 -31.11 28.00
N PRO A 26 14.79 -30.34 28.76
CA PRO A 26 15.82 -30.91 29.62
C PRO A 26 15.28 -31.88 30.68
N GLU A 27 14.11 -31.60 31.23
CA GLU A 27 13.53 -32.33 32.37
C GLU A 27 13.10 -33.75 32.00
N LEU A 28 12.70 -33.97 30.74
CA LEU A 28 12.24 -35.28 30.25
C LEU A 28 13.41 -36.23 29.92
N GLY A 29 14.64 -35.72 29.82
CA GLY A 29 15.84 -36.53 29.68
C GLY A 29 15.97 -37.34 28.39
N TYR A 30 15.19 -37.04 27.34
CA TYR A 30 15.25 -37.75 26.06
C TYR A 30 16.57 -37.50 25.31
N LEU A 31 17.06 -36.25 25.30
CA LEU A 31 18.31 -35.86 24.63
C LEU A 31 19.33 -35.30 25.63
N GLN A 32 20.41 -36.05 25.84
CA GLN A 32 21.53 -35.62 26.69
C GLN A 32 22.61 -34.84 25.93
N SER A 33 22.96 -35.28 24.71
CA SER A 33 24.03 -34.64 23.94
C SER A 33 23.61 -33.29 23.36
N GLN A 34 24.42 -32.26 23.58
CA GLN A 34 24.23 -30.93 22.99
C GLN A 34 24.16 -30.99 21.45
N ARG A 35 24.94 -31.88 20.82
CA ARG A 35 24.93 -32.08 19.37
C ARG A 35 23.57 -32.58 18.88
N SER A 36 22.96 -33.53 19.59
CA SER A 36 21.64 -34.07 19.23
C SER A 36 20.55 -33.00 19.39
N ARG A 37 20.61 -32.23 20.48
CA ARG A 37 19.68 -31.10 20.70
C ARG A 37 19.80 -30.05 19.60
N ALA A 38 21.02 -29.71 19.18
CA ALA A 38 21.25 -28.77 18.08
C ALA A 38 20.67 -29.26 16.75
N LYS A 39 20.78 -30.56 16.44
CA LYS A 39 20.18 -31.13 15.22
C LYS A 39 18.66 -31.06 15.22
N VAL A 40 18.01 -31.37 16.35
CA VAL A 40 16.54 -31.29 16.46
C VAL A 40 16.07 -29.84 16.33
N ARG A 41 16.77 -28.88 16.97
CA ARG A 41 16.48 -27.44 16.79
C ARG A 41 16.63 -27.02 15.33
N ALA A 42 17.71 -27.42 14.66
CA ALA A 42 17.93 -27.10 13.25
C ALA A 42 16.80 -27.64 12.36
N TRP A 43 16.30 -28.84 12.65
CA TRP A 43 15.16 -29.43 11.94
C TRP A 43 13.89 -28.57 12.08
N PHE A 44 13.54 -28.17 13.31
CA PHE A 44 12.38 -27.30 13.53
C PHE A 44 12.55 -25.91 12.93
N ASN A 45 13.76 -25.34 13.02
CA ASN A 45 14.06 -24.05 12.40
C ASN A 45 13.88 -24.11 10.87
N ALA A 46 14.31 -25.20 10.22
CA ALA A 46 14.11 -25.39 8.80
C ALA A 46 12.62 -25.55 8.44
N LEU A 47 11.85 -26.27 9.25
CA LEU A 47 10.41 -26.40 9.07
C LEU A 47 9.70 -25.05 9.20
N GLN A 48 10.04 -24.29 10.24
CA GLN A 48 9.49 -22.96 10.47
C GLN A 48 9.87 -22.01 9.33
N LEU A 49 11.13 -22.02 8.89
CA LEU A 49 11.59 -21.22 7.74
C LEU A 49 10.75 -21.51 6.50
N ALA A 50 10.52 -22.79 6.17
CA ALA A 50 9.71 -23.18 5.02
C ALA A 50 8.26 -22.68 5.14
N GLN A 51 7.65 -22.76 6.33
CA GLN A 51 6.32 -22.21 6.59
C GLN A 51 6.28 -20.69 6.47
N THR A 52 7.28 -19.99 6.99
CA THR A 52 7.40 -18.53 6.91
C THR A 52 7.55 -18.06 5.47
N VAL A 53 8.41 -18.70 4.68
CA VAL A 53 8.57 -18.43 3.25
C VAL A 53 7.26 -18.69 2.49
N ALA A 54 6.56 -19.79 2.77
CA ALA A 54 5.27 -20.08 2.15
C ALA A 54 4.21 -19.01 2.47
N LYS A 55 4.11 -18.57 3.74
CA LYS A 55 3.23 -17.48 4.18
C LYS A 55 3.58 -16.17 3.46
N GLY A 56 4.85 -15.80 3.42
CA GLY A 56 5.29 -14.57 2.76
C GLY A 56 5.02 -14.59 1.25
N ARG A 57 5.21 -15.74 0.60
CA ARG A 57 4.87 -15.94 -0.80
C ARG A 57 3.37 -15.73 -1.05
N GLU A 58 2.51 -16.33 -0.25
CA GLU A 58 1.05 -16.15 -0.37
C GLU A 58 0.65 -14.68 -0.24
N LEU A 59 1.23 -13.95 0.72
CA LEU A 59 0.96 -12.52 0.92
C LEU A 59 1.37 -11.68 -0.30
N VAL A 60 2.56 -11.92 -0.85
CA VAL A 60 3.07 -11.20 -2.03
C VAL A 60 2.25 -11.54 -3.28
N GLU A 61 1.93 -12.82 -3.50
CA GLU A 61 1.11 -13.26 -4.63
C GLU A 61 -0.30 -12.65 -4.57
N LYS A 62 -0.92 -12.61 -3.39
CA LYS A 62 -2.23 -11.97 -3.18
C LYS A 62 -2.20 -10.48 -3.46
N LEU A 63 -1.12 -9.79 -3.07
CA LEU A 63 -0.91 -8.38 -3.40
C LEU A 63 -0.76 -8.19 -4.91
N LEU A 64 0.09 -8.97 -5.57
CA LEU A 64 0.27 -8.91 -7.02
C LEU A 64 -1.02 -9.17 -7.79
N GLN A 65 -1.84 -10.10 -7.32
CA GLN A 65 -3.15 -10.38 -7.89
C GLN A 65 -4.10 -9.19 -7.74
N ARG A 66 -4.12 -8.52 -6.58
CA ARG A 66 -4.93 -7.32 -6.34
C ARG A 66 -4.52 -6.16 -7.25
N GLU A 67 -3.21 -5.98 -7.48
CA GLU A 67 -2.68 -4.94 -8.36
C GLU A 67 -2.73 -5.33 -9.86
N GLY A 68 -3.18 -6.55 -10.19
CA GLY A 68 -3.24 -7.05 -11.57
C GLY A 68 -1.88 -7.33 -12.21
N LYS A 69 -0.82 -7.51 -11.42
CA LYS A 69 0.59 -7.66 -11.87
C LYS A 69 1.13 -9.08 -11.71
N THR A 70 0.31 -10.09 -11.98
CA THR A 70 0.65 -11.51 -11.80
C THR A 70 1.71 -12.04 -12.78
N ALA A 71 1.95 -11.35 -13.90
CA ALA A 71 2.94 -11.74 -14.90
C ALA A 71 4.39 -11.36 -14.53
N LEU A 72 4.61 -10.63 -13.43
CA LEU A 72 5.95 -10.26 -12.98
C LEU A 72 6.69 -11.47 -12.44
N LYS A 73 7.96 -11.62 -12.84
CA LYS A 73 8.84 -12.62 -12.23
C LYS A 73 9.18 -12.22 -10.80
N LEU A 74 8.95 -13.12 -9.85
CA LEU A 74 9.17 -12.89 -8.43
C LEU A 74 10.64 -12.59 -8.10
N ASP A 75 11.58 -13.21 -8.82
CA ASP A 75 13.02 -12.92 -8.66
C ASP A 75 13.40 -11.52 -9.14
N GLU A 76 12.78 -11.03 -10.22
CA GLU A 76 13.01 -9.65 -10.69
C GLU A 76 12.45 -8.63 -9.70
N LEU A 77 11.28 -8.91 -9.10
CA LEU A 77 10.70 -8.10 -8.04
C LEU A 77 11.63 -8.04 -6.81
N ALA A 78 12.14 -9.19 -6.38
CA ALA A 78 13.08 -9.28 -5.27
C ALA A 78 14.36 -8.50 -5.55
N ALA A 79 14.93 -8.62 -6.76
CA ALA A 79 16.12 -7.89 -7.16
C ALA A 79 15.90 -6.37 -7.16
N ARG A 80 14.75 -5.88 -7.64
CA ARG A 80 14.39 -4.44 -7.60
C ARG A 80 14.28 -3.89 -6.18
N LEU A 81 13.89 -4.74 -5.24
CA LEU A 81 13.78 -4.41 -3.81
C LEU A 81 15.12 -4.62 -3.06
N GLY A 82 16.17 -5.07 -3.74
CA GLY A 82 17.51 -5.28 -3.16
C GLY A 82 17.72 -6.63 -2.48
N PHE A 83 16.82 -7.60 -2.66
CA PHE A 83 16.97 -8.94 -2.13
C PHE A 83 17.74 -9.84 -3.10
N LYS A 84 18.41 -10.86 -2.55
CA LYS A 84 19.22 -11.83 -3.32
C LYS A 84 18.38 -12.78 -4.19
N GLY A 85 17.09 -12.92 -3.89
CA GLY A 85 16.16 -13.80 -4.61
C GLY A 85 14.76 -13.75 -3.98
N ALA A 86 13.78 -14.38 -4.64
CA ALA A 86 12.39 -14.36 -4.19
C ALA A 86 12.19 -14.97 -2.79
N ASP A 87 12.85 -16.09 -2.48
CA ASP A 87 12.74 -16.73 -1.17
C ASP A 87 13.18 -15.82 -0.02
N ALA A 88 14.22 -15.01 -0.22
CA ALA A 88 14.70 -14.06 0.77
C ALA A 88 13.69 -12.91 1.00
N LEU A 89 13.04 -12.45 -0.07
CA LEU A 89 11.93 -11.49 0.06
C LEU A 89 10.77 -12.11 0.85
N PHE A 90 10.36 -13.34 0.50
CA PHE A 90 9.26 -14.02 1.16
C PHE A 90 9.54 -14.34 2.63
N GLU A 91 10.78 -14.68 2.98
CA GLU A 91 11.16 -14.88 4.38
C GLU A 91 10.93 -13.61 5.21
N VAL A 92 11.45 -12.47 4.74
CA VAL A 92 11.37 -11.18 5.46
C VAL A 92 9.93 -10.65 5.50
N VAL A 93 9.17 -10.82 4.42
CA VAL A 93 7.73 -10.51 4.39
C VAL A 93 6.95 -11.43 5.31
N GLY A 94 7.24 -12.74 5.33
CA GLY A 94 6.56 -13.72 6.18
C GLY A 94 6.80 -13.50 7.68
N LYS A 95 7.96 -12.93 8.02
CA LYS A 95 8.34 -12.45 9.36
C LYS A 95 7.75 -11.08 9.71
N ASP A 96 7.03 -10.44 8.80
CA ASP A 96 6.50 -9.09 8.93
C ASP A 96 7.59 -8.00 9.16
N GLU A 97 8.84 -8.29 8.78
CA GLU A 97 9.97 -7.33 8.84
C GLU A 97 9.96 -6.36 7.65
N TYR A 98 9.37 -6.77 6.53
CA TYR A 98 9.20 -5.92 5.34
C TYR A 98 7.71 -5.67 5.07
N SER A 99 7.31 -4.40 5.08
CA SER A 99 5.92 -4.01 4.85
C SER A 99 5.51 -4.25 3.40
N LEU A 100 4.35 -4.88 3.21
CA LEU A 100 3.69 -5.02 1.90
C LEU A 100 3.46 -3.66 1.21
N ARG A 101 3.26 -2.59 1.97
CA ARG A 101 3.08 -1.23 1.42
C ARG A 101 4.29 -0.76 0.61
N ASN A 102 5.50 -1.18 0.98
CA ASN A 102 6.70 -0.81 0.23
C ASN A 102 6.71 -1.48 -1.16
N ILE A 103 6.17 -2.71 -1.25
CA ILE A 103 5.97 -3.40 -2.52
C ILE A 103 4.90 -2.67 -3.33
N GLU A 104 3.80 -2.26 -2.72
CA GLU A 104 2.73 -1.48 -3.39
C GLU A 104 3.27 -0.18 -3.98
N LEU A 105 4.09 0.58 -3.24
CA LEU A 105 4.69 1.82 -3.71
C LEU A 105 5.60 1.61 -4.93
N LEU A 106 6.31 0.48 -5.00
CA LEU A 106 7.14 0.14 -6.15
C LEU A 106 6.28 -0.23 -7.36
N LEU A 107 5.15 -0.90 -7.14
CA LEU A 107 4.22 -1.27 -8.19
C LEU A 107 3.37 -0.09 -8.67
N ARG A 108 2.97 0.81 -7.77
CA ARG A 108 2.21 2.02 -8.08
C ARG A 108 3.01 3.22 -7.57
N PRO A 109 4.01 3.68 -8.33
CA PRO A 109 4.67 4.94 -7.99
C PRO A 109 3.58 6.03 -7.93
N PRO A 110 3.62 6.91 -6.91
CA PRO A 110 2.69 8.02 -6.85
C PRO A 110 2.81 8.80 -8.16
N GLU A 111 1.67 9.07 -8.80
CA GLU A 111 1.64 9.96 -9.95
C GLU A 111 2.33 11.27 -9.54
N PRO A 112 3.22 11.81 -10.37
CA PRO A 112 3.82 13.11 -10.07
C PRO A 112 2.66 14.06 -9.85
N VAL A 113 2.66 14.73 -8.70
CA VAL A 113 1.69 15.77 -8.39
C VAL A 113 1.78 16.75 -9.54
N ALA A 114 0.74 16.85 -10.36
CA ALA A 114 0.71 17.81 -11.45
C ALA A 114 1.05 19.17 -10.83
N ASP A 115 2.01 19.88 -11.43
CA ASP A 115 2.45 21.19 -10.98
C ASP A 115 1.19 22.04 -10.71
N GLU A 116 1.13 22.71 -9.55
CA GLU A 116 -0.05 23.48 -9.14
C GLU A 116 -0.51 24.49 -10.22
N ASP A 117 0.42 24.89 -11.09
CA ASP A 117 0.22 25.73 -12.26
C ASP A 117 -0.71 25.12 -13.32
N GLU A 118 -0.69 23.79 -13.53
CA GLU A 118 -1.52 23.12 -14.53
C GLU A 118 -2.98 22.96 -14.05
N LEU A 119 -3.17 22.76 -12.74
CA LEU A 119 -4.48 22.73 -12.08
C LEU A 119 -5.14 24.12 -12.06
N LEU A 120 -4.36 25.19 -11.91
CA LEU A 120 -4.85 26.57 -12.01
C LEU A 120 -5.27 26.90 -13.46
N ALA A 121 -4.50 26.48 -14.46
CA ALA A 121 -4.83 26.69 -15.86
C ALA A 121 -6.17 26.03 -16.28
N GLN A 122 -6.48 24.82 -15.77
CA GLN A 122 -7.75 24.15 -16.04
C GLN A 122 -8.97 24.80 -15.35
N LYS A 123 -8.78 25.53 -14.23
CA LYS A 123 -9.87 26.29 -13.59
C LYS A 123 -10.24 27.55 -14.37
N HIS A 124 -9.28 28.18 -15.03
CA HIS A 124 -9.51 29.40 -15.83
C HIS A 124 -10.33 29.15 -17.10
N THR A 125 -10.30 27.95 -17.68
CA THR A 125 -11.07 27.63 -18.91
C THR A 125 -12.54 27.34 -18.63
N ARG A 126 -12.89 26.88 -17.41
CA ARG A 126 -14.29 26.62 -17.02
C ARG A 126 -15.07 27.87 -16.62
N SER A 127 -14.41 28.98 -16.28
CA SER A 127 -15.12 30.22 -15.93
C SER A 127 -15.55 31.05 -17.14
N ALA A 128 -15.18 30.65 -18.36
CA ALA A 128 -15.51 31.39 -19.58
C ALA A 128 -16.88 31.01 -20.17
N SER A 129 -17.53 29.93 -19.71
CA SER A 129 -18.76 29.41 -20.33
C SER A 129 -20.08 29.93 -19.74
N THR A 130 -20.05 30.85 -18.77
CA THR A 130 -21.27 31.46 -18.19
C THR A 130 -21.42 32.96 -18.44
N ALA A 131 -20.61 33.54 -19.33
CA ALA A 131 -20.75 34.92 -19.79
C ALA A 131 -21.95 35.11 -20.76
N GLY A 132 -23.04 34.39 -20.55
CA GLY A 132 -24.24 34.42 -21.37
C GLY A 132 -25.49 34.59 -20.52
N ARG A 133 -25.99 35.84 -20.50
CA ARG A 133 -27.34 36.29 -20.10
C ARG A 133 -27.62 36.47 -18.60
N GLY A 134 -27.57 37.74 -18.20
CA GLY A 134 -28.60 38.39 -17.37
C GLY A 134 -28.95 37.76 -16.03
N GLY A 135 -28.09 37.91 -15.03
CA GLY A 135 -28.38 37.53 -13.64
C GLY A 135 -29.03 38.64 -12.79
N VAL A 136 -29.16 39.87 -13.32
CA VAL A 136 -29.67 41.01 -12.55
C VAL A 136 -30.87 41.64 -13.25
N LEU A 137 -32.01 41.59 -12.56
CA LEU A 137 -33.27 42.21 -12.97
C LEU A 137 -33.39 43.57 -12.28
N VAL A 138 -33.56 44.64 -13.06
CA VAL A 138 -33.83 45.98 -12.52
C VAL A 138 -35.34 46.17 -12.48
N VAL A 139 -35.89 46.30 -11.26
CA VAL A 139 -37.33 46.40 -11.05
C VAL A 139 -37.90 47.61 -11.82
N GLY A 140 -38.82 47.35 -12.76
CA GLY A 140 -39.53 48.38 -13.54
C GLY A 140 -39.05 48.58 -14.99
N ILE A 141 -37.99 47.89 -15.43
CA ILE A 141 -37.43 48.03 -16.79
C ILE A 141 -36.74 46.74 -17.21
N ASP A 142 -37.23 46.12 -18.29
CA ASP A 142 -36.61 44.91 -18.83
C ASP A 142 -35.38 45.24 -19.68
N SER A 143 -34.34 44.39 -19.58
CA SER A 143 -33.20 44.31 -20.50
C SER A 143 -32.21 45.50 -20.53
N LEU A 144 -31.92 46.12 -19.37
CA LEU A 144 -30.79 47.07 -19.29
C LEU A 144 -29.43 46.38 -19.42
N LEU A 145 -28.48 47.07 -20.05
CA LEU A 145 -27.07 46.66 -20.05
C LEU A 145 -26.52 46.82 -18.63
N THR A 146 -26.41 45.71 -17.92
CA THR A 146 -25.88 45.64 -16.55
C THR A 146 -24.50 44.99 -16.52
N THR A 147 -23.59 45.54 -15.73
CA THR A 147 -22.25 44.97 -15.53
C THR A 147 -21.94 44.85 -14.04
N LEU A 148 -21.35 43.72 -13.63
CA LEU A 148 -20.86 43.55 -12.25
C LEU A 148 -19.58 44.36 -12.04
N SER A 149 -19.54 45.13 -10.96
CA SER A 149 -18.36 45.88 -10.54
C SER A 149 -17.21 44.94 -10.12
N ARG A 150 -15.98 45.44 -10.25
CA ARG A 150 -14.77 44.67 -9.88
C ARG A 150 -14.38 44.84 -8.41
N CYS A 151 -14.98 45.81 -7.71
CA CYS A 151 -14.65 46.11 -6.32
C CYS A 151 -15.32 45.15 -5.34
N CYS A 152 -16.55 44.75 -5.63
CA CYS A 152 -17.35 43.88 -4.79
C CYS A 152 -18.03 42.87 -5.72
N ARG A 153 -17.90 41.57 -5.48
CA ARG A 153 -18.66 40.54 -6.22
C ARG A 153 -19.82 40.12 -5.32
N PRO A 154 -20.95 40.85 -5.32
CA PRO A 154 -22.06 40.51 -4.44
C PRO A 154 -22.58 39.12 -4.76
N ALA A 155 -22.87 38.34 -3.72
CA ALA A 155 -23.46 37.02 -3.82
C ALA A 155 -24.79 36.99 -3.07
N PRO A 156 -25.84 36.31 -3.58
CA PRO A 156 -27.07 36.11 -2.83
C PRO A 156 -26.77 35.50 -1.45
N PRO A 157 -27.34 36.02 -0.34
CA PRO A 157 -28.52 36.88 -0.22
C PRO A 157 -28.25 38.38 -0.04
N ASP A 158 -27.04 38.87 -0.30
CA ASP A 158 -26.69 40.28 -0.06
C ASP A 158 -27.51 41.25 -0.94
N ALA A 159 -27.92 42.37 -0.34
CA ALA A 159 -28.60 43.43 -1.07
C ALA A 159 -27.63 44.08 -2.08
N ILE A 160 -28.10 44.27 -3.31
CA ILE A 160 -27.35 44.90 -4.39
C ILE A 160 -27.92 46.30 -4.70
N ALA A 161 -27.04 47.24 -5.06
CA ALA A 161 -27.41 48.58 -5.51
C ALA A 161 -26.73 48.87 -6.85
N GLY A 162 -27.45 49.50 -7.78
CA GLY A 162 -26.93 49.84 -9.11
C GLY A 162 -26.63 51.33 -9.25
N PHE A 163 -25.51 51.68 -9.89
CA PHE A 163 -25.13 53.04 -10.22
C PHE A 163 -25.12 53.27 -11.75
N VAL A 164 -25.71 54.38 -12.20
CA VAL A 164 -25.80 54.72 -13.64
C VAL A 164 -24.48 55.32 -14.12
N THR A 165 -23.78 54.62 -15.01
CA THR A 165 -22.49 55.08 -15.56
C THR A 165 -22.66 55.79 -16.91
N ARG A 166 -21.72 56.68 -17.25
CA ARG A 166 -21.66 57.29 -18.59
C ARG A 166 -21.12 56.28 -19.60
N GLY A 167 -22.03 55.66 -20.38
CA GLY A 167 -21.70 54.87 -21.57
C GLY A 167 -21.50 53.36 -21.37
N LYS A 168 -21.49 52.83 -20.14
CA LYS A 168 -21.35 51.38 -19.86
C LYS A 168 -22.60 50.75 -19.23
N GLY A 169 -23.73 51.47 -19.24
CA GLY A 169 -24.98 51.04 -18.62
C GLY A 169 -24.96 51.19 -17.09
N VAL A 170 -25.59 50.25 -16.39
CA VAL A 170 -25.67 50.23 -14.92
C VAL A 170 -24.58 49.30 -14.36
N ALA A 171 -23.78 49.82 -13.43
CA ALA A 171 -22.81 49.03 -12.68
C ALA A 171 -23.43 48.58 -11.34
N ILE A 172 -23.28 47.30 -11.00
CA ILE A 172 -23.80 46.67 -9.78
C ILE A 172 -22.66 46.35 -8.83
#